data_AF-A0A8S2MB53-F1
#
_entry.id   AF-A0A8S2MB53-F1
#
_cell.length_a   1.000
_cell.length_b   1.000
_cell.length_c   1.000
_cell.angle_alpha   90.00
_cell.angle_beta   90.00
_cell.angle_gamma   90.00
#
_symmetry.space_group_name_H-M   'P 1'
#
loop_
_entity.id
_entity.type
_entity.pdbx_description
1 polymer ?
#
loop_
_entity_poly.entity_id
_entity_poly.type
_entity_poly.pdbx_seq_one_letter_code
_entity_poly.pdbx_strand_id
1 'polypeptide(L)'
;MKIEEVKSTTKSQRISAHSHVKGLGLDAEQKAIRNACGLVGQEQAREAAGIIVELIRQKKMAGRAVLLAGPPGTGKRKLYDLDEKNPFRLLSALALAIAQELGSRVPFCPMVGSEVYSTEIKKTEVLMENFRRAIGLRIKEVKEVYEGEVTEITPTETENNYGGYGKTVSHVVIGLRTVKGAKQLKLDPSIHETLQKEKVEIGDVIYIEANSGAVKVYFQQKKNNAIRFVE
;
A
#
# COMPACT_ATOMS: atom_id res chain seq x y z
N MET A 1 -33.92 -13.57 -6.93
CA MET A 1 -32.55 -13.02 -7.00
C MET A 1 -31.70 -13.81 -6.02
N LYS A 2 -30.93 -14.81 -6.49
CA LYS A 2 -30.05 -15.60 -5.63
C LYS A 2 -28.73 -14.86 -5.52
N ILE A 3 -28.36 -14.47 -4.30
CA ILE A 3 -27.07 -13.86 -4.01
C ILE A 3 -26.06 -15.01 -3.91
N GLU A 4 -25.07 -15.02 -4.80
CA GLU A 4 -23.95 -15.96 -4.70
C GLU A 4 -22.89 -15.41 -3.75
N GLU A 5 -22.45 -16.27 -2.84
CA GLU A 5 -21.40 -15.96 -1.88
C GLU A 5 -20.05 -16.03 -2.60
N VAL A 6 -19.46 -14.87 -2.89
CA VAL A 6 -18.13 -14.78 -3.48
C VAL A 6 -17.13 -15.25 -2.44
N LYS A 7 -16.72 -16.53 -2.51
CA LYS A 7 -15.53 -17.01 -1.80
C LYS A 7 -14.37 -16.12 -2.24
N SER A 8 -13.82 -15.35 -1.31
CA SER A 8 -12.68 -14.48 -1.54
C SER A 8 -11.59 -15.26 -2.26
N THR A 9 -11.44 -15.03 -3.56
CA THR A 9 -10.27 -15.48 -4.31
C THR A 9 -9.15 -14.52 -3.92
N THR A 10 -8.60 -14.70 -2.72
CA THR A 10 -7.22 -14.27 -2.44
C THR A 10 -6.38 -14.86 -3.55
N LYS A 11 -5.98 -14.01 -4.50
CA LYS A 11 -5.20 -14.39 -5.68
C LYS A 11 -4.13 -15.37 -5.23
N SER A 12 -4.19 -16.60 -5.74
CA SER A 12 -3.17 -17.61 -5.49
C SER A 12 -1.82 -16.98 -5.82
N GLN A 13 -0.99 -16.75 -4.81
CA GLN A 13 0.35 -16.25 -5.03
C GLN A 13 1.10 -17.33 -5.81
N ARG A 14 1.60 -16.97 -7.00
CA ARG A 14 2.47 -17.85 -7.78
C ARG A 14 3.61 -18.33 -6.88
N ILE A 15 3.76 -19.64 -6.74
CA ILE A 15 4.76 -20.26 -5.87
C ILE A 15 6.15 -19.90 -6.41
N SER A 16 6.80 -18.92 -5.77
CA SER A 16 8.22 -18.63 -6.00
C SER A 16 9.07 -19.71 -5.34
N ALA A 17 10.27 -20.00 -5.86
CA ALA A 17 11.12 -21.04 -5.26
C ALA A 17 11.61 -20.70 -3.84
N HIS A 18 11.40 -19.48 -3.36
CA HIS A 18 11.68 -19.06 -1.98
C HIS A 18 10.42 -18.74 -1.18
N SER A 19 9.25 -19.19 -1.63
CA SER A 19 7.98 -19.03 -0.91
C SER A 19 7.96 -19.62 0.50
N HIS A 20 8.84 -20.59 0.77
CA HIS A 20 9.01 -21.20 2.09
C HIS A 20 9.76 -20.31 3.09
N VAL A 21 10.51 -19.30 2.61
CA VAL A 21 11.32 -18.42 3.46
C VAL A 21 10.42 -17.35 4.07
N LYS A 22 10.28 -17.39 5.40
CA LYS A 22 9.42 -16.48 6.17
C LYS A 22 10.18 -15.51 7.07
N GLY A 23 11.49 -15.67 7.20
CA GLY A 23 12.35 -14.83 8.04
C GLY A 23 13.71 -15.47 8.27
N LEU A 24 14.55 -14.84 9.10
CA LEU A 24 15.92 -15.34 9.37
C LEU A 24 15.94 -16.53 10.35
N GLY A 25 14.95 -16.63 11.23
CA GLY A 25 14.89 -17.73 12.21
C GLY A 25 15.97 -17.65 13.28
N LEU A 26 16.14 -16.44 13.84
CA LEU A 26 17.03 -16.15 14.97
C LEU A 26 16.23 -16.18 16.28
N ASP A 27 16.90 -16.51 17.37
CA ASP A 27 16.34 -16.39 18.72
C ASP A 27 16.44 -14.94 19.26
N ALA A 28 16.00 -14.73 20.51
CA ALA A 28 16.07 -13.44 21.17
C ALA A 28 17.52 -12.97 21.44
N GLU A 29 18.49 -13.89 21.45
CA GLU A 29 19.92 -13.61 21.62
C GLU A 29 20.65 -13.41 20.28
N GLN A 30 19.93 -13.34 19.15
CA GLN A 30 20.46 -13.26 17.79
C GLN A 30 21.24 -14.51 17.32
N LYS A 31 21.08 -15.66 17.98
CA LYS A 31 21.67 -16.93 17.53
C LYS A 31 20.74 -17.64 16.55
N ALA A 32 21.34 -18.31 15.57
CA ALA A 32 20.57 -18.99 14.54
C ALA A 32 20.03 -20.34 15.02
N ILE A 33 18.71 -20.53 14.93
CA ILE A 33 18.08 -21.83 15.20
C ILE A 33 18.29 -22.73 13.98
N ARG A 34 18.78 -23.95 14.18
CA ARG A 34 19.20 -24.87 13.10
C ARG A 34 18.16 -25.09 11.99
N ASN A 35 16.87 -25.11 12.35
CA ASN A 35 15.75 -25.19 11.40
C ASN A 35 14.62 -24.27 11.86
N ALA A 36 14.51 -23.09 11.23
CA ALA A 36 13.51 -22.10 11.58
C ALA A 36 13.16 -21.20 10.39
N CYS A 37 11.90 -20.74 10.33
CA CYS A 37 11.41 -19.77 9.35
C CYS A 37 11.69 -20.12 7.87
N GLY A 38 11.79 -21.42 7.56
CA GLY A 38 12.06 -21.94 6.21
C GLY A 38 13.53 -22.01 5.83
N LEU A 39 14.45 -21.54 6.68
CA LEU A 39 15.89 -21.68 6.49
C LEU A 39 16.45 -22.83 7.34
N VAL A 40 17.43 -23.54 6.79
CA VAL A 40 18.11 -24.66 7.45
C VAL A 40 19.62 -24.48 7.34
N GLY A 41 20.33 -24.57 8.47
CA GLY A 41 21.80 -24.45 8.50
C GLY A 41 22.27 -23.03 8.22
N GLN A 42 23.48 -22.85 7.67
CA GLN A 42 24.06 -21.52 7.42
C GLN A 42 23.95 -20.58 8.65
N GLU A 43 24.27 -21.09 9.83
CA GLU A 43 24.08 -20.41 11.12
C GLU A 43 24.85 -19.08 11.15
N GLN A 44 26.14 -19.11 10.84
CA GLN A 44 27.00 -17.92 10.79
C GLN A 44 26.47 -16.84 9.84
N ALA A 45 25.98 -17.23 8.66
CA ALA A 45 25.45 -16.27 7.68
C ALA A 45 24.11 -15.66 8.14
N ARG A 46 23.28 -16.44 8.83
CA ARG A 46 22.01 -15.97 9.40
C ARG A 46 22.24 -15.03 10.59
N GLU A 47 23.19 -15.36 11.46
CA GLU A 47 23.59 -14.50 12.59
C GLU A 47 24.14 -13.17 12.07
N ALA A 48 25.04 -13.20 11.07
CA ALA A 48 25.54 -11.99 10.42
C ALA A 48 24.41 -11.17 9.76
N ALA A 49 23.44 -11.83 9.12
CA ALA A 49 22.26 -11.18 8.57
C ALA A 49 21.37 -10.55 9.66
N GLY A 50 21.30 -11.14 10.85
CA GLY A 50 20.63 -10.56 12.02
C GLY A 50 21.23 -9.23 12.43
N ILE A 51 22.55 -9.17 12.52
CA ILE A 51 23.30 -7.93 12.80
C ILE A 51 23.00 -6.87 11.72
N ILE A 52 22.95 -7.25 10.45
CA ILE A 52 22.61 -6.34 9.35
C ILE A 52 21.19 -5.80 9.49
N VAL A 53 20.20 -6.66 9.80
CA VAL A 53 18.81 -6.25 10.04
C VAL A 53 18.76 -5.25 11.20
N GLU A 54 19.49 -5.50 12.27
CA GLU A 54 19.56 -4.59 13.41
C GLU A 54 20.17 -3.23 13.02
N LEU A 55 21.27 -3.23 12.26
CA LEU A 55 21.88 -2.00 11.74
C LEU A 55 20.93 -1.19 10.84
N ILE A 56 20.11 -1.88 10.04
CA ILE A 56 19.07 -1.25 9.21
C ILE A 56 17.98 -0.65 10.10
N ARG A 57 17.50 -1.38 11.12
CA ARG A 57 16.49 -0.90 12.09
C ARG A 57 17.02 0.31 12.88
N GLN A 58 18.31 0.31 13.24
CA GLN A 58 18.99 1.43 13.89
C GLN A 58 19.37 2.57 12.94
N LYS A 59 19.12 2.45 11.63
CA LYS A 59 19.43 3.45 10.59
C LYS A 59 20.92 3.79 10.45
N LYS A 60 21.82 2.89 10.87
CA LYS A 60 23.30 3.09 10.79
C LYS A 60 23.94 2.50 9.53
N MET A 61 23.14 1.93 8.63
CA MET A 61 23.57 1.26 7.39
C MET A 61 23.66 2.20 6.18
N ALA A 62 23.49 3.52 6.35
CA ALA A 62 23.47 4.47 5.24
C ALA A 62 24.80 4.49 4.47
N GLY A 63 24.74 4.37 3.13
CA GLY A 63 25.91 4.43 2.25
C GLY A 63 26.84 3.22 2.30
N ARG A 64 26.44 2.13 2.97
CA ARG A 64 27.23 0.89 3.06
C ARG A 64 26.67 -0.18 2.13
N ALA A 65 27.56 -1.01 1.59
CA ALA A 65 27.21 -2.18 0.80
C ALA A 65 27.56 -3.45 1.58
N VAL A 66 26.71 -4.48 1.45
CA VAL A 66 26.97 -5.81 1.97
C VAL A 66 27.23 -6.73 0.78
N LEU A 67 28.40 -7.37 0.77
CA LEU A 67 28.74 -8.40 -0.20
C LEU A 67 28.47 -9.77 0.42
N LEU A 68 27.57 -10.54 -0.20
CA LEU A 68 27.35 -11.93 0.15
C LEU A 68 28.13 -12.80 -0.83
N ALA A 69 29.12 -13.54 -0.33
CA ALA A 69 29.98 -14.39 -1.15
C ALA A 69 29.84 -15.85 -0.72
N GLY A 70 29.84 -16.77 -1.70
CA GLY A 70 29.81 -18.20 -1.45
C GLY A 70 29.70 -19.00 -2.74
N PRO A 71 30.07 -20.29 -2.74
CA PRO A 71 29.89 -21.18 -3.88
C PRO A 71 28.42 -21.23 -4.33
N PRO A 72 28.12 -21.35 -5.64
CA PRO A 72 26.78 -21.63 -6.11
C PRO A 72 26.32 -22.97 -5.50
N GLY A 73 25.09 -23.06 -5.01
CA GLY A 73 24.64 -24.29 -4.34
C GLY A 73 24.63 -24.26 -2.79
N THR A 74 25.18 -23.24 -2.13
CA THR A 74 25.38 -23.23 -0.65
C THR A 74 24.15 -22.97 0.23
N GLY A 75 22.95 -22.93 -0.34
CA GLY A 75 21.67 -23.02 0.39
C GLY A 75 20.79 -24.20 -0.02
N LYS A 76 21.33 -25.21 -0.75
CA LYS A 76 20.64 -26.49 -0.96
C LYS A 76 20.99 -27.41 0.20
N ARG A 77 19.97 -27.84 0.94
CA ARG A 77 20.07 -29.13 1.64
C ARG A 77 20.25 -30.19 0.55
N LYS A 78 21.35 -30.92 0.62
CA LYS A 78 21.64 -32.11 -0.17
C LYS A 78 20.62 -33.18 0.19
N LEU A 79 19.53 -33.28 -0.59
CA LEU A 79 18.83 -34.54 -0.80
C LEU A 79 18.60 -34.63 -2.30
N TYR A 80 19.16 -35.68 -2.87
CA TYR A 80 19.26 -36.01 -4.28
C TYR A 80 17.98 -35.71 -5.06
N ASP A 81 18.07 -34.81 -6.05
CA ASP A 81 17.35 -35.01 -7.31
C ASP A 81 17.91 -34.09 -8.42
N LEU A 82 18.01 -34.72 -9.58
CA LEU A 82 18.55 -34.21 -10.84
C LEU A 82 17.57 -33.21 -11.45
N ASP A 83 17.94 -31.92 -11.50
CA ASP A 83 17.59 -31.09 -12.65
C ASP A 83 18.43 -29.81 -12.66
N GLU A 84 19.31 -29.73 -13.66
CA GLU A 84 20.40 -28.77 -13.78
C GLU A 84 19.96 -27.42 -14.39
N LYS A 85 18.66 -27.12 -14.39
CA LYS A 85 18.11 -26.02 -15.19
C LYS A 85 18.05 -24.64 -14.53
N ASN A 86 18.56 -24.45 -13.29
CA ASN A 86 18.64 -23.12 -12.67
C ASN A 86 19.74 -23.01 -11.59
N PRO A 87 20.98 -22.60 -11.93
CA PRO A 87 22.10 -22.58 -10.98
C PRO A 87 22.18 -21.36 -10.02
N PHE A 88 21.24 -20.40 -10.05
CA PHE A 88 21.50 -19.06 -9.48
C PHE A 88 20.81 -18.67 -8.15
N ARG A 89 20.38 -19.61 -7.30
CA ARG A 89 19.23 -19.32 -6.40
C ARG A 89 19.41 -19.48 -4.89
N LEU A 90 20.53 -19.09 -4.29
CA LEU A 90 20.75 -19.39 -2.85
C LEU A 90 21.20 -18.19 -2.00
N LEU A 91 21.91 -17.24 -2.56
CA LEU A 91 22.14 -15.93 -1.93
C LEU A 91 20.84 -15.11 -1.87
N SER A 92 19.94 -15.35 -2.84
CA SER A 92 18.60 -14.76 -2.89
C SER A 92 17.73 -15.16 -1.70
N ALA A 93 17.91 -16.36 -1.14
CA ALA A 93 17.11 -16.83 -0.01
C ALA A 93 17.40 -16.04 1.28
N LEU A 94 18.68 -15.76 1.54
CA LEU A 94 19.08 -14.96 2.70
C LEU A 94 18.67 -13.49 2.53
N ALA A 95 18.82 -12.92 1.33
CA ALA A 95 18.37 -11.56 1.04
C ALA A 95 16.85 -11.41 1.17
N LEU A 96 16.07 -12.40 0.71
CA LEU A 96 14.62 -12.43 0.92
C LEU A 96 14.27 -12.61 2.40
N ALA A 97 15.02 -13.42 3.15
CA ALA A 97 14.82 -13.55 4.58
C ALA A 97 15.03 -12.23 5.32
N ILE A 98 16.07 -11.46 4.97
CA ILE A 98 16.29 -10.11 5.48
C ILE A 98 15.10 -9.20 5.14
N ALA A 99 14.58 -9.26 3.91
CA ALA A 99 13.43 -8.48 3.50
C ALA A 99 12.16 -8.83 4.31
N GLN A 100 11.91 -10.11 4.53
CA GLN A 100 10.79 -10.58 5.36
C GLN A 100 10.94 -10.16 6.82
N GLU A 101 12.17 -10.19 7.35
CA GLU A 101 12.48 -9.79 8.73
C GLU A 101 12.33 -8.27 8.95
N LEU A 102 12.62 -7.46 7.94
CA LEU A 102 12.36 -6.01 7.97
C LEU A 102 10.86 -5.68 7.84
N GLY A 103 10.10 -6.58 7.21
CA GLY A 103 8.65 -6.49 7.04
C GLY A 103 8.22 -5.54 5.93
N SER A 104 6.89 -5.47 5.70
CA SER A 104 6.28 -4.71 4.59
C SER A 104 6.44 -3.20 4.65
N ARG A 105 6.98 -2.67 5.75
CA ARG A 105 7.21 -1.22 5.93
C ARG A 105 8.49 -0.73 5.26
N VAL A 106 9.44 -1.62 4.98
CA VAL A 106 10.71 -1.28 4.36
C VAL A 106 10.68 -1.77 2.91
N PRO A 107 10.89 -0.90 1.91
CA PRO A 107 10.94 -1.32 0.52
C PRO A 107 12.15 -2.23 0.27
N PHE A 108 11.94 -3.26 -0.55
CA PHE A 108 12.99 -4.18 -0.98
C PHE A 108 12.90 -4.36 -2.49
N CYS A 109 13.97 -4.01 -3.20
CA CYS A 109 14.02 -4.02 -4.66
C CYS A 109 15.10 -5.03 -5.13
N PRO A 110 14.73 -6.30 -5.39
CA PRO A 110 15.65 -7.26 -5.97
C PRO A 110 15.90 -6.92 -7.44
N MET A 111 17.17 -6.95 -7.86
CA MET A 111 17.59 -6.67 -9.23
C MET A 111 18.65 -7.68 -9.67
N VAL A 112 18.61 -8.09 -10.93
CA VAL A 112 19.65 -8.93 -11.54
C VAL A 112 20.62 -8.04 -12.32
N GLY A 113 21.93 -8.29 -12.20
CA GLY A 113 22.94 -7.45 -12.86
C GLY A 113 22.81 -7.34 -14.38
N SER A 114 22.22 -8.33 -15.04
CA SER A 114 21.92 -8.30 -16.48
C SER A 114 20.82 -7.30 -16.85
N GLU A 115 19.91 -6.97 -15.93
CA GLU A 115 18.81 -6.02 -16.16
C GLU A 115 19.31 -4.58 -16.32
N VAL A 116 20.55 -4.29 -15.91
CA VAL A 116 21.17 -2.97 -16.06
C VAL A 116 21.49 -2.65 -17.53
N TYR A 117 21.65 -3.67 -18.37
CA TYR A 117 21.98 -3.51 -19.77
C TYR A 117 20.70 -3.37 -20.60
N SER A 118 20.40 -2.14 -21.00
CA SER A 118 19.28 -1.82 -21.90
C SER A 118 19.78 -1.05 -23.13
N THR A 119 19.08 -1.22 -24.25
CA THR A 119 19.31 -0.46 -25.49
C THR A 119 18.62 0.90 -25.47
N GLU A 120 17.52 1.04 -24.73
CA GLU A 120 16.69 2.24 -24.69
C GLU A 120 17.12 3.23 -23.61
N ILE A 121 17.62 2.71 -22.48
CA ILE A 121 17.91 3.49 -21.28
C ILE A 121 19.39 3.33 -20.91
N LYS A 122 20.03 4.45 -20.52
CA LYS A 122 21.41 4.44 -20.04
C LYS A 122 21.53 3.59 -18.76
N LYS A 123 22.61 2.81 -18.66
CA LYS A 123 22.94 1.97 -17.47
C LYS A 123 22.85 2.74 -16.15
N THR A 124 23.30 4.00 -16.13
CA THR A 124 23.24 4.86 -14.94
C THR A 124 21.82 5.19 -14.53
N GLU A 125 20.92 5.42 -15.47
CA GLU A 125 19.52 5.76 -15.18
C GLU A 125 18.79 4.54 -14.61
N VAL A 126 19.02 3.36 -15.19
CA VAL A 126 18.48 2.09 -14.69
C VAL A 126 18.91 1.85 -13.23
N LEU A 127 20.18 2.11 -12.89
CA LEU A 127 20.66 2.01 -11.50
C LEU A 127 20.01 3.07 -10.59
N MET A 128 19.96 4.33 -11.02
CA MET A 128 19.38 5.43 -10.23
C MET A 128 17.88 5.26 -10.01
N GLU A 129 17.17 4.68 -10.95
CA GLU A 129 15.77 4.30 -10.78
C GLU A 129 15.61 3.23 -9.70
N ASN A 130 16.43 2.18 -9.72
CA ASN A 130 16.38 1.12 -8.70
C ASN A 130 16.75 1.63 -7.30
N PHE A 131 17.73 2.55 -7.19
CA PHE A 131 18.01 3.23 -5.93
C PHE A 131 16.80 4.04 -5.43
N ARG A 132 16.12 4.78 -6.31
CA ARG A 132 14.89 5.52 -5.95
C ARG A 132 13.77 4.58 -5.50
N ARG A 133 13.57 3.44 -6.19
CA ARG A 133 12.57 2.42 -5.81
C ARG A 133 12.89 1.77 -4.45
N ALA A 134 14.17 1.65 -4.09
CA ALA A 134 14.61 1.08 -2.81
C ALA A 134 14.55 2.07 -1.64
N ILE A 135 14.21 3.35 -1.85
CA ILE A 135 14.09 4.36 -0.81
C ILE A 135 12.61 4.63 -0.53
N GLY A 136 12.20 4.40 0.71
CA GLY A 136 10.83 4.65 1.17
C GLY A 136 10.73 5.97 1.92
N LEU A 137 9.80 6.83 1.50
CA LEU A 137 9.40 8.03 2.26
C LEU A 137 8.04 7.80 2.90
N ARG A 138 7.95 8.02 4.21
CA ARG A 138 6.69 7.91 4.95
C ARG A 138 6.27 9.28 5.45
N ILE A 139 5.24 9.83 4.81
CA ILE A 139 4.62 11.09 5.21
C ILE A 139 3.40 10.74 6.06
N LYS A 140 3.32 11.33 7.26
CA LYS A 140 2.10 11.31 8.08
C LYS A 140 1.44 12.66 7.90
N GLU A 141 0.24 12.65 7.37
CA GLU A 141 -0.58 13.84 7.17
C GLU A 141 -1.85 13.70 8.02
N VAL A 142 -2.27 14.79 8.66
CA VAL A 142 -3.55 14.86 9.36
C VAL A 142 -4.55 15.45 8.38
N LYS A 143 -5.63 14.71 8.12
CA LYS A 143 -6.71 15.14 7.23
C LYS A 143 -7.98 15.33 8.04
N GLU A 144 -8.60 16.50 7.91
CA GLU A 144 -9.92 16.77 8.46
C GLU A 144 -10.99 16.29 7.50
N VAL A 145 -11.86 15.41 8.00
CA VAL A 145 -12.86 14.73 7.19
C VAL A 145 -14.21 14.80 7.89
N TYR A 146 -15.25 15.07 7.10
CA TYR A 146 -16.63 15.05 7.53
C TYR A 146 -17.32 13.87 6.86
N GLU A 147 -17.79 12.93 7.67
CA GLU A 147 -18.51 11.75 7.20
C GLU A 147 -19.88 11.70 7.86
N GLY A 148 -20.91 11.40 7.07
CA GLY A 148 -22.26 11.23 7.58
C GLY A 148 -23.29 11.00 6.50
N GLU A 149 -24.48 10.61 6.94
CA GLU A 149 -25.67 10.53 6.11
C GLU A 149 -26.20 11.95 5.82
N VAL A 150 -26.49 12.25 4.57
CA VAL A 150 -27.04 13.53 4.16
C VAL A 150 -28.49 13.64 4.58
N THR A 151 -28.81 14.60 5.44
CA THR A 151 -30.19 14.88 5.86
C THR A 151 -30.84 15.97 5.04
N GLU A 152 -30.06 16.96 4.60
CA GLU A 152 -30.54 18.09 3.81
C GLU A 152 -29.41 18.66 2.96
N ILE A 153 -29.77 19.15 1.78
CA ILE A 153 -28.89 19.92 0.89
C ILE A 153 -29.67 21.17 0.51
N THR A 154 -29.20 22.34 0.93
CA THR A 154 -29.86 23.62 0.63
C THR A 154 -28.84 24.60 0.02
N PRO A 155 -28.87 24.80 -1.31
CA PRO A 155 -28.06 25.83 -1.96
C PRO A 155 -28.64 27.22 -1.65
N THR A 156 -27.79 28.15 -1.22
CA THR A 156 -28.18 29.55 -1.02
C THR A 156 -27.74 30.37 -2.23
N GLU A 157 -28.72 30.74 -3.06
CA GLU A 157 -28.51 31.58 -4.23
C GLU A 157 -28.46 33.05 -3.83
N THR A 158 -27.52 33.82 -4.41
CA THR A 158 -27.47 35.28 -4.29
C THR A 158 -27.58 35.93 -5.67
N GLU A 159 -28.15 37.12 -5.72
CA GLU A 159 -28.21 37.91 -6.95
C GLU A 159 -26.80 38.37 -7.37
N ASN A 160 -26.49 38.22 -8.66
CA ASN A 160 -25.21 38.66 -9.21
C ASN A 160 -25.15 40.19 -9.28
N ASN A 161 -24.16 40.80 -8.62
CA ASN A 161 -23.86 42.23 -8.74
C ASN A 161 -23.32 42.62 -10.14
N TYR A 162 -23.02 41.65 -11.00
CA TYR A 162 -22.52 41.84 -12.36
C TYR A 162 -23.59 41.50 -13.41
N GLY A 163 -24.69 42.27 -13.44
CA GLY A 163 -25.50 42.60 -14.62
C GLY A 163 -25.88 41.52 -15.66
N GLY A 164 -25.91 40.24 -15.32
CA GLY A 164 -26.20 39.13 -16.23
C GLY A 164 -27.25 38.18 -15.66
N TYR A 165 -28.21 37.79 -16.49
CA TYR A 165 -29.25 36.82 -16.16
C TYR A 165 -28.62 35.47 -15.73
N GLY A 166 -28.56 35.25 -14.42
CA GLY A 166 -28.09 34.00 -13.85
C GLY A 166 -28.07 34.11 -12.33
N LYS A 167 -28.68 33.13 -11.65
CA LYS A 167 -28.55 32.99 -10.20
C LYS A 167 -27.23 32.29 -9.90
N THR A 168 -26.38 32.89 -9.07
CA THR A 168 -25.12 32.27 -8.65
C THR A 168 -25.29 31.71 -7.24
N VAL A 169 -24.84 30.47 -7.02
CA VAL A 169 -24.85 29.84 -5.70
C VAL A 169 -23.71 30.44 -4.87
N SER A 170 -24.04 31.00 -3.70
CA SER A 170 -23.07 31.67 -2.81
C SER A 170 -22.46 30.75 -1.77
N HIS A 171 -23.23 29.79 -1.27
CA HIS A 171 -22.79 28.72 -0.38
C HIS A 171 -23.87 27.62 -0.34
N VAL A 172 -23.47 26.41 0.05
CA VAL A 172 -24.40 25.29 0.25
C VAL A 172 -24.41 24.92 1.72
N VAL A 173 -25.59 24.79 2.30
CA VAL A 173 -25.77 24.24 3.64
C VAL A 173 -26.09 22.75 3.50
N ILE A 174 -25.31 21.90 4.16
CA ILE A 174 -25.53 20.46 4.19
C ILE A 174 -25.68 20.00 5.64
N GLY A 175 -26.74 19.25 5.91
CA GLY A 175 -26.89 18.52 7.16
C GLY A 175 -26.29 17.13 7.02
N LEU A 176 -25.35 16.80 7.91
CA LEU A 176 -24.79 15.46 8.04
C LEU A 176 -25.21 14.85 9.38
N ARG A 177 -25.69 13.61 9.33
CA ARG A 177 -26.09 12.82 10.50
C ARG A 177 -25.19 11.62 10.68
N THR A 178 -24.78 11.40 11.93
CA THR A 178 -24.05 10.22 12.38
C THR A 178 -24.78 9.58 13.55
N VAL A 179 -24.36 8.39 13.97
CA VAL A 179 -24.91 7.69 15.15
C VAL A 179 -24.82 8.53 16.43
N LYS A 180 -23.81 9.42 16.52
CA LYS A 180 -23.55 10.23 17.71
C LYS A 180 -24.26 11.58 17.72
N GLY A 181 -24.73 12.05 16.56
CA GLY A 181 -25.36 13.35 16.43
C GLY A 181 -25.41 13.85 14.99
N ALA A 182 -26.12 14.96 14.80
CA ALA A 182 -26.25 15.65 13.52
C ALA A 182 -25.56 17.02 13.59
N LYS A 183 -24.98 17.45 12.47
CA LYS A 183 -24.31 18.74 12.33
C LYS A 183 -24.63 19.33 10.96
N GLN A 184 -24.98 20.61 10.94
CA GLN A 184 -25.09 21.39 9.70
C GLN A 184 -23.74 22.03 9.38
N LEU A 185 -23.33 21.94 8.12
CA LEU A 185 -22.09 22.49 7.60
C LEU A 185 -22.42 23.48 6.49
N LYS A 186 -21.75 24.63 6.54
CA LYS A 186 -21.77 25.62 5.46
C LYS A 186 -20.55 25.38 4.58
N LEU A 187 -20.79 25.03 3.33
CA LEU A 187 -19.80 24.63 2.34
C LEU A 187 -19.70 25.66 1.22
N ASP A 188 -18.54 25.70 0.58
CA ASP A 188 -18.25 26.57 -0.55
C ASP A 188 -19.04 26.18 -1.81
N PRO A 189 -19.40 27.12 -2.71
CA PRO A 189 -20.07 26.82 -3.98
C PRO A 189 -19.37 25.77 -4.84
N SER A 190 -18.04 25.68 -4.80
CA SER A 190 -17.28 24.66 -5.55
C SER A 190 -17.69 23.23 -5.18
N ILE A 191 -18.11 23.01 -3.94
CA ILE A 191 -18.56 21.70 -3.48
C ILE A 191 -19.95 21.36 -4.05
N HIS A 192 -20.78 22.36 -4.37
CA HIS A 192 -22.08 22.18 -5.02
C HIS A 192 -21.95 21.46 -6.36
N GLU A 193 -20.98 21.88 -7.19
CA GLU A 193 -20.73 21.27 -8.50
C GLU A 193 -20.30 19.81 -8.35
N THR A 194 -19.47 19.53 -7.35
CA THR A 194 -18.99 18.18 -7.03
C THR A 194 -20.15 17.28 -6.58
N LEU A 195 -21.07 17.80 -5.75
CA LEU A 195 -22.26 17.08 -5.30
C LEU A 195 -23.22 16.78 -6.45
N GLN A 196 -23.40 17.72 -7.38
CA GLN A 196 -24.21 17.51 -8.58
C GLN A 196 -23.59 16.45 -9.50
N LYS A 197 -22.26 16.47 -9.65
CA LYS A 197 -21.53 15.50 -10.47
C LYS A 197 -21.63 14.08 -9.91
N GLU A 198 -21.48 13.94 -8.59
CA GLU A 198 -21.62 12.66 -7.88
C GLU A 198 -23.09 12.23 -7.68
N LYS A 199 -24.05 13.09 -8.05
CA LYS A 199 -25.50 12.88 -7.93
C LYS A 199 -25.92 12.47 -6.51
N VAL A 200 -25.47 13.25 -5.54
CA VAL A 200 -25.79 13.01 -4.13
C VAL A 200 -27.26 13.29 -3.85
N GLU A 201 -27.96 12.31 -3.27
CA GLU A 201 -29.34 12.45 -2.81
C GLU A 201 -29.42 12.47 -1.27
N ILE A 202 -30.56 12.92 -0.76
CA ILE A 202 -30.84 12.86 0.68
C ILE A 202 -30.96 11.39 1.09
N GLY A 203 -30.23 10.99 2.15
CA GLY A 203 -30.11 9.61 2.60
C GLY A 203 -28.79 8.94 2.21
N ASP A 204 -27.98 9.57 1.36
CA ASP A 204 -26.66 9.05 0.97
C ASP A 204 -25.63 9.26 2.07
N VAL A 205 -24.70 8.30 2.22
CA VAL A 205 -23.55 8.44 3.14
C VAL A 205 -22.38 8.99 2.36
N ILE A 206 -21.97 10.20 2.72
CA ILE A 206 -20.91 10.93 2.01
C ILE A 206 -19.72 11.20 2.91
N TYR A 207 -18.57 11.35 2.26
CA TYR A 207 -17.30 11.76 2.80
C TYR A 207 -16.89 13.07 2.14
N ILE A 208 -16.58 14.08 2.95
CA ILE A 208 -16.12 15.38 2.51
C ILE A 208 -14.76 15.66 3.16
N GLU A 209 -13.74 15.88 2.34
CA GLU A 209 -12.43 16.34 2.81
C GLU A 209 -12.42 17.87 2.92
N ALA A 210 -12.11 18.40 4.10
CA ALA A 210 -12.22 19.84 4.39
C ALA A 210 -11.27 20.69 3.52
N ASN A 211 -10.08 20.17 3.21
CA ASN A 211 -9.04 20.91 2.51
C ASN A 211 -9.20 20.92 0.98
N SER A 212 -9.66 19.81 0.40
CA SER A 212 -9.77 19.65 -1.06
C SER A 212 -11.18 19.92 -1.57
N GLY A 213 -12.19 19.90 -0.68
CA GLY A 213 -13.60 19.93 -1.07
C GLY A 213 -14.03 18.67 -1.84
N ALA A 214 -13.18 17.64 -1.92
CA ALA A 214 -13.50 16.41 -2.62
C ALA A 214 -14.60 15.67 -1.87
N VAL A 215 -15.68 15.35 -2.59
CA VAL A 215 -16.80 14.56 -2.08
C VAL A 215 -16.71 13.16 -2.66
N LYS A 216 -16.88 12.16 -1.79
CA LYS A 216 -17.07 10.77 -2.20
C LYS A 216 -18.35 10.23 -1.59
N VAL A 217 -19.10 9.48 -2.38
CA VAL A 217 -20.31 8.80 -1.93
C VAL A 217 -19.96 7.35 -1.60
N TYR A 218 -20.13 6.94 -0.35
CA TYR A 218 -19.91 5.55 0.07
C TYR A 218 -21.15 4.69 -0.15
N PHE A 219 -22.33 5.27 0.12
CA PHE A 219 -23.60 4.58 -0.02
C PHE A 219 -24.61 5.48 -0.69
N GLN A 220 -25.23 4.98 -1.75
CA GLN A 220 -26.43 5.56 -2.32
C GLN A 220 -27.65 4.81 -1.81
N GLN A 221 -28.54 5.50 -1.10
CA GLN A 221 -29.76 4.87 -0.60
C GLN A 221 -30.83 4.89 -1.70
N LYS A 222 -30.91 3.83 -2.51
CA LYS A 222 -31.99 3.71 -3.50
C LYS A 222 -33.34 3.60 -2.79
N LYS A 223 -34.32 4.41 -3.24
CA LYS A 223 -35.74 4.48 -2.83
C LYS A 223 -36.54 3.16 -2.74
N ASN A 224 -35.93 1.99 -3.00
CA ASN A 224 -36.54 0.67 -2.88
C ASN A 224 -35.59 -0.30 -2.15
N ASN A 225 -35.44 -0.14 -0.83
CA ASN A 225 -35.01 -1.14 0.17
C ASN A 225 -33.93 -2.19 -0.20
N ALA A 226 -33.04 -1.90 -1.16
CA ALA A 226 -32.03 -2.82 -1.65
C ALA A 226 -30.68 -2.10 -1.64
N ILE A 227 -29.91 -2.41 -0.60
CA ILE A 227 -28.54 -1.93 -0.38
C ILE A 227 -27.65 -2.49 -1.50
N ARG A 228 -27.00 -1.61 -2.26
CA ARG A 228 -25.87 -1.99 -3.12
C ARG A 228 -24.64 -1.23 -2.67
N PHE A 229 -23.58 -1.98 -2.36
CA PHE A 229 -22.26 -1.45 -2.14
C PHE A 229 -21.73 -0.91 -3.47
N VAL A 230 -21.22 0.32 -3.47
CA VAL A 230 -20.46 0.86 -4.59
C VAL A 230 -19.00 0.48 -4.32
N GLU A 231 -18.40 -0.31 -5.21
CA GLU A 231 -16.96 -0.65 -5.18
C GLU A 231 -16.08 0.55 -5.53
#